data_AF-A0A3S4CF74-F1
#
_entry.id   AF-A0A3S4CF74-F1
#
_cell.length_a   1.000
_cell.length_b   1.000
_cell.length_c   1.000
_cell.angle_alpha   90.00
_cell.angle_beta   90.00
_cell.angle_gamma   90.00
#
_symmetry.space_group_name_H-M   'P 1'
#
loop_
_entity.id
_entity.type
_entity.pdbx_description
1 polymer ?
#
loop_
_entity_poly.entity_id
_entity_poly.type
_entity_poly.pdbx_seq_one_letter_code
_entity_poly.pdbx_strand_id
1 'polypeptide(L)' 'MRVPSVGMPLFERRIVREARMMAERMLAGHSVNRQGLLVRDGGNRGLDRSLRAQIAAMAAAGRAAIQGNFGNGSR' A
#
# COMPACT_ATOMS: atom_id res chain seq x y z
N MET A 1 32.96 -1.35 -30.58
CA MET A 1 32.82 0.03 -30.04
C MET A 1 32.63 -0.03 -28.53
N ARG A 2 33.38 0.76 -27.76
CA ARG A 2 33.26 0.90 -26.29
C ARG A 2 32.71 2.30 -25.96
N VAL A 3 32.06 2.45 -24.81
CA VAL A 3 31.56 3.79 -24.38
C VAL A 3 32.72 4.60 -23.78
N PRO A 4 32.95 5.86 -24.20
CA PRO A 4 34.16 6.62 -23.86
C PRO A 4 34.35 6.96 -22.37
N SER A 5 33.32 6.83 -21.53
CA SER A 5 33.38 7.28 -20.13
C SER A 5 33.57 6.17 -19.08
N VAL A 6 33.40 4.90 -19.43
CA VAL A 6 33.42 3.78 -18.44
C VAL A 6 34.21 2.55 -18.94
N GLY A 7 34.65 2.52 -20.21
CA GLY A 7 35.45 1.41 -20.75
C GLY A 7 34.70 0.07 -20.92
N MET A 8 33.47 -0.04 -20.41
CA MET A 8 32.61 -1.23 -20.54
C MET A 8 32.15 -1.46 -21.99
N PRO A 9 32.13 -2.72 -22.46
CA PRO A 9 31.52 -3.10 -23.73
C PRO A 9 30.04 -2.67 -23.81
N LEU A 10 29.60 -2.24 -24.99
CA LEU A 10 28.22 -1.77 -25.23
C LEU A 10 27.14 -2.80 -24.86
N PHE A 11 27.44 -4.10 -25.00
CA PHE A 11 26.51 -5.17 -24.67
C PHE A 11 26.27 -5.30 -23.15
N GLU A 12 27.31 -5.11 -22.32
CA GLU A 12 27.18 -5.15 -20.86
C GLU A 12 26.31 -4.00 -20.35
N ARG A 13 26.43 -2.81 -20.96
CA ARG A 13 25.54 -1.68 -20.65
C ARG A 13 24.08 -1.96 -20.98
N ARG A 14 23.80 -2.72 -22.03
CA ARG A 14 22.44 -3.13 -22.37
C ARG A 14 21.88 -4.11 -21.35
N ILE A 15 22.67 -5.11 -20.95
CA ILE A 15 22.28 -6.10 -19.93
C ILE A 15 22.02 -5.41 -18.58
N VAL A 16 22.92 -4.51 -18.14
CA VAL A 16 22.75 -3.76 -16.89
C VAL A 16 21.49 -2.88 -16.93
N ARG A 17 21.21 -2.24 -18.06
CA ARG A 17 20.01 -1.42 -18.23
C ARG A 17 18.73 -2.27 -18.21
N GLU A 18 18.72 -3.42 -18.88
CA GLU A 18 17.58 -4.34 -18.90
C GLU A 18 17.34 -4.95 -17.51
N ALA A 19 18.39 -5.39 -16.83
CA ALA A 19 18.33 -5.90 -15.47
C ALA A 19 17.80 -4.86 -14.48
N ARG A 20 18.24 -3.60 -14.60
CA ARG A 20 17.70 -2.48 -13.80
C ARG A 20 16.20 -2.27 -14.05
N MET A 21 15.77 -2.24 -15.31
CA MET A 21 14.34 -2.12 -15.65
C MET A 21 13.50 -3.28 -15.10
N MET A 22 14.03 -4.51 -15.15
CA MET A 22 13.36 -5.67 -14.56
C MET A 22 13.25 -5.55 -13.03
N ALA A 23 14.32 -5.14 -12.36
CA ALA A 23 14.32 -4.92 -10.91
C ALA A 23 13.32 -3.83 -10.50
N GLU A 24 13.28 -2.70 -11.21
CA GLU A 24 12.32 -1.61 -10.97
C GLU A 24 10.86 -2.10 -11.13
N ARG A 25 10.59 -2.96 -12.12
CA ARG A 25 9.25 -3.56 -12.30
C ARG A 25 8.89 -4.57 -11.21
N MET A 26 9.84 -5.41 -10.79
CA MET A 26 9.61 -6.41 -9.74
C MET A 26 9.41 -5.77 -8.37
N LEU A 27 10.11 -4.66 -8.12
CA LEU A 27 10.02 -3.89 -6.88
C LEU A 27 8.85 -2.91 -6.85
N ALA A 28 8.13 -2.71 -7.97
CA ALA A 28 6.96 -1.85 -8.01
C ALA A 28 5.90 -2.35 -7.00
N GLY A 29 5.47 -1.47 -6.09
CA GLY A 29 4.54 -1.82 -5.02
C GLY A 29 5.15 -2.65 -3.90
N HIS A 30 6.47 -2.60 -3.71
CA HIS A 30 7.17 -3.10 -2.54
C HIS A 30 7.99 -1.98 -1.90
N SER A 31 7.96 -1.91 -0.57
CA SER A 31 8.77 -1.02 0.25
C SER A 31 9.72 -1.82 1.13
N VAL A 32 10.82 -1.19 1.55
CA VAL A 32 11.78 -1.80 2.48
C VAL A 32 11.38 -1.41 3.90
N ASN A 33 11.18 -2.39 4.78
CA ASN A 33 10.88 -2.13 6.18
C ASN A 33 12.13 -1.75 7.00
N ARG A 34 11.96 -1.39 8.28
CA ARG A 34 13.08 -1.02 9.16
C ARG A 34 14.13 -2.13 9.35
N GLN A 35 13.74 -3.38 9.10
CA GLN A 35 14.60 -4.57 9.18
C GLN A 35 15.31 -4.88 7.87
N GLY A 36 15.13 -4.07 6.82
CA GLY A 36 15.77 -4.27 5.52
C GLY A 36 15.08 -5.31 4.62
N LEU A 37 13.90 -5.80 4.99
CA LEU A 37 13.14 -6.77 4.20
C LEU A 37 12.20 -6.06 3.22
N LEU A 38 12.07 -6.61 2.02
CA LEU A 38 11.07 -6.19 1.04
C LEU A 38 9.69 -6.64 1.48
N VAL A 39 8.78 -5.69 1.66
CA VAL A 39 7.40 -5.90 2.05
C VAL A 39 6.51 -5.33 0.96
N ARG A 40 5.52 -6.11 0.51
CA ARG A 40 4.53 -5.61 -0.44
C ARG A 40 3.76 -4.45 0.17
N ASP A 41 3.50 -3.41 -0.60
CA ASP A 41 2.62 -2.29 -0.26
C ASP A 41 1.16 -2.78 -0.26
N GLY A 42 0.85 -3.67 0.67
CA GLY A 42 -0.47 -4.26 0.89
C GLY A 42 -0.99 -4.01 2.31
N GLY A 43 -0.21 -3.35 3.16
CA GLY A 43 -0.43 -3.25 4.61
C GLY A 43 -1.72 -2.53 5.02
N ASN A 44 -2.29 -1.67 4.16
CA ASN A 44 -3.48 -0.91 4.55
C ASN A 44 -4.82 -1.56 4.18
N ARG A 45 -4.87 -2.62 3.35
CA ARG A 45 -6.19 -3.19 2.98
C ARG A 45 -6.95 -3.79 4.16
N GLY A 46 -6.22 -4.38 5.11
CA GLY A 46 -6.79 -4.89 6.36
C GLY A 46 -7.23 -3.77 7.31
N LEU A 47 -6.38 -2.75 7.44
CA LEU A 47 -6.66 -1.55 8.24
C LEU A 47 -7.88 -0.80 7.70
N ASP A 48 -7.96 -0.56 6.39
CA ASP A 48 -9.08 0.11 5.72
C ASP A 48 -10.41 -0.62 5.93
N ARG A 49 -10.39 -1.96 5.87
CA ARG A 49 -11.58 -2.78 6.13
C ARG A 49 -12.01 -2.67 7.58
N SER A 50 -11.07 -2.76 8.52
CA SER A 50 -11.35 -2.65 9.95
C SER A 50 -11.87 -1.26 10.34
N LEU A 51 -11.31 -0.20 9.74
CA LEU A 51 -11.69 1.19 9.99
C LEU A 51 -13.09 1.47 9.42
N ARG A 52 -13.39 0.99 8.21
CA ARG A 52 -14.74 1.05 7.64
C ARG A 52 -15.77 0.30 8.47
N ALA A 53 -15.41 -0.87 9.01
CA ALA A 53 -16.30 -1.64 9.89
C ALA A 53 -16.57 -0.89 11.20
N GLN A 54 -15.56 -0.26 11.82
CA GLN A 54 -15.74 0.56 13.02
C GLN A 54 -16.63 1.78 12.75
N ILE A 55 -16.41 2.49 11.65
CA ILE A 55 -17.23 3.66 11.28
C ILE A 55 -18.69 3.24 11.05
N ALA A 56 -18.93 2.11 10.37
CA ALA A 56 -20.28 1.58 10.18
C ALA A 56 -20.96 1.18 11.49
N ALA A 57 -20.23 0.54 12.41
CA ALA A 57 -20.73 0.18 13.73
C ALA A 57 -21.07 1.42 14.58
N MET A 58 -20.22 2.45 14.56
CA MET A 58 -20.45 3.71 15.27
C MET A 58 -21.67 4.46 14.71
N ALA A 59 -21.85 4.46 13.38
CA ALA A 59 -23.03 5.03 12.74
C ALA A 59 -24.32 4.27 13.10
N ALA A 60 -24.28 2.94 13.21
CA ALA A 60 -25.41 2.13 13.64
C ALA A 60 -25.76 2.39 15.12
N ALA A 61 -24.77 2.46 16.01
CA ALA A 61 -24.96 2.80 17.41
C ALA A 61 -25.57 4.20 17.60
N GLY A 62 -25.10 5.19 16.83
CA GLY A 62 -25.66 6.55 16.83
C GLY A 62 -27.13 6.59 16.41
N ARG A 63 -27.51 5.83 15.35
CA ARG A 63 -28.92 5.73 14.92
C ARG A 63 -29.81 5.09 15.99
N ALA A 64 -29.33 4.04 16.66
CA ALA A 64 -30.07 3.36 17.72
C ALA A 64 -30.29 4.26 18.95
N ALA A 65 -29.28 5.04 19.35
CA ALA A 65 -29.38 6.00 20.45
C ALA A 65 -30.44 7.09 20.16
N ILE A 66 -30.49 7.59 18.92
CA ILE A 66 -31.47 8.58 18.49
C ILE A 66 -32.89 7.98 18.52
N GLN A 67 -33.10 6.78 17.95
CA GLN A 67 -34.41 6.11 17.97
C GLN A 67 -34.89 5.77 19.40
N GLY A 68 -33.99 5.30 20.27
CA GLY A 68 -34.31 4.99 21.66
C GLY A 68 -34.76 6.21 22.45
N ASN A 69 -34.18 7.38 22.20
CA ASN A 69 -34.57 8.63 22.85
C ASN A 69 -35.96 9.14 22.41
N PHE A 70 -36.31 8.97 21.13
CA PHE A 70 -37.63 9.38 20.64
C PHE A 70 -38.76 8.42 21.05
N GLY A 71 -38.46 7.15 21.35
CA GLY A 71 -39.44 6.18 21.84
C GLY A 71 -39.75 6.26 23.33
N ASN A 72 -38.90 6.90 24.14
CA ASN A 72 -39.04 6.95 25.60
C ASN A 72 -39.69 8.26 26.12
N GLY A 73 -40.08 9.17 25.22
CA GLY A 73 -40.67 10.48 25.55
C GLY A 73 -42.20 10.56 25.46
N SER A 74 -42.89 9.47 25.13
CA SER A 74 -44.36 9.40 25.07
C SER A 74 -44.93 8.59 26.22
N ARG A 75 -44.86 9.13 27.44
CA ARG A 75 -45.72 8.74 28.57
C ARG A 75 -46.14 9.98 29.35
#